data_AF-A0A0T6APN7-F1
#
_entry.id   AF-A0A0T6APN7-F1
#
_cell.length_a   1.000
_cell.length_b   1.000
_cell.length_c   1.000
_cell.angle_alpha   90.00
_cell.angle_beta   90.00
_cell.angle_gamma   90.00
#
_symmetry.space_group_name_H-M   'P 1'
#
loop_
_entity.id
_entity.type
_entity.pdbx_description
1 polymer ?
#
loop_
_entity_poly.entity_id
_entity_poly.type
_entity_poly.pdbx_seq_one_letter_code
_entity_poly.pdbx_strand_id
1 'polypeptide(L)'
;MGIKTLVGLWVVEGMHDRYYKGMLSGRNIRRLLELRERIRNEVLALPLSQQRQLLRLMETARRERLPGPRDPLRELAAGEVLREIKWLSGTLSLEEAEAAARALDRFRQLPRRRAARR
;
A
#
# COMPACT_ATOMS: atom_id res chain seq x y z
N MET A 1 14.58 0.75 -37.68
CA MET A 1 15.35 -0.41 -37.16
C MET A 1 16.19 0.12 -36.00
N GLY A 2 15.73 0.00 -34.75
CA GLY A 2 16.08 -1.10 -33.84
C GLY A 2 17.45 -0.80 -33.19
N ILE A 3 17.67 -0.71 -31.87
CA ILE A 3 17.26 -1.60 -30.79
C ILE A 3 17.74 -0.99 -29.43
N LYS A 4 16.82 -1.00 -28.45
CA LYS A 4 17.00 -1.20 -26.99
C LYS A 4 17.61 -0.11 -26.11
N THR A 5 16.70 0.73 -25.63
CA THR A 5 16.49 1.15 -24.23
C THR A 5 16.89 0.05 -23.22
N LEU A 6 18.00 0.23 -22.50
CA LEU A 6 18.46 -0.67 -21.43
C LEU A 6 19.05 0.09 -20.22
N VAL A 7 18.50 1.25 -19.87
CA VAL A 7 18.95 2.03 -18.69
C VAL A 7 17.98 1.94 -17.51
N GLY A 8 16.79 1.35 -17.69
CA GLY A 8 15.73 1.34 -16.67
C GLY A 8 15.70 0.16 -15.69
N LEU A 9 16.47 -0.91 -15.91
CA LEU A 9 16.27 -2.18 -15.19
C LEU A 9 17.25 -2.40 -14.01
N TRP A 10 18.40 -1.72 -13.99
CA TRP A 10 19.44 -1.97 -12.98
C TRP A 10 19.29 -1.19 -11.66
N VAL A 11 18.39 -0.20 -11.60
CA VAL A 11 18.16 0.57 -10.35
C VAL A 11 17.18 -0.16 -9.41
N VAL A 12 16.37 -1.08 -9.94
CA VAL A 12 15.35 -1.78 -9.13
C VAL A 12 15.96 -2.97 -8.37
N GLU A 13 16.93 -3.68 -8.93
CA GLU A 13 17.56 -4.83 -8.24
C GLU A 13 18.55 -4.41 -7.15
N GLY A 14 19.37 -3.37 -7.38
CA GLY A 14 20.38 -2.93 -6.40
C GLY A 14 19.84 -2.16 -5.19
N MET A 15 18.60 -1.63 -5.25
CA MET A 15 17.96 -0.94 -4.11
C MET A 15 17.13 -1.86 -3.22
N HIS A 16 16.70 -3.02 -3.74
CA HIS A 16 16.05 -4.05 -2.91
C HIS A 16 17.03 -4.59 -1.85
N ASP A 17 18.29 -4.82 -2.25
CA ASP A 17 19.29 -5.51 -1.43
C ASP A 17 19.68 -4.74 -0.15
N ARG A 18 19.73 -3.39 -0.22
CA ARG A 18 20.03 -2.56 0.97
C ARG A 18 18.88 -2.46 1.98
N TYR A 19 17.64 -2.76 1.57
CA TYR A 19 16.46 -2.83 2.46
C TYR A 19 16.29 -4.19 3.16
N TYR A 20 17.00 -5.22 2.71
CA TYR A 20 17.04 -6.55 3.35
C TYR A 20 18.14 -6.70 4.41
N LYS A 21 18.79 -5.61 4.83
CA LYS A 21 19.93 -5.60 5.78
C LYS A 21 19.57 -5.92 7.25
N GLY A 22 18.55 -6.76 7.42
CA GLY A 22 18.22 -7.53 8.60
C GLY A 22 17.19 -8.55 8.14
N MET A 23 17.63 -9.78 7.84
CA MET A 23 16.78 -10.90 7.38
C MET A 23 15.41 -10.85 8.07
N LEU A 24 14.35 -10.52 7.34
CA LEU A 24 12.99 -10.74 7.84
C LEU A 24 12.93 -12.23 8.17
N SER A 25 12.82 -12.57 9.47
CA SER A 25 12.63 -13.96 9.87
C SER A 25 11.49 -14.57 9.06
N GLY A 26 11.48 -15.87 8.77
CA GLY A 26 10.42 -16.49 7.96
C GLY A 26 8.99 -16.14 8.44
N ARG A 27 8.82 -15.84 9.74
CA ARG A 27 7.59 -15.30 10.32
C ARG A 27 7.22 -13.91 9.79
N ASN A 28 8.18 -13.01 9.66
CA ASN A 28 7.94 -11.65 9.17
C ASN A 28 7.55 -11.63 7.68
N ILE A 29 8.12 -12.52 6.86
CA ILE A 29 7.73 -12.67 5.46
C ILE A 29 6.30 -13.20 5.35
N ARG A 30 5.98 -14.27 6.10
CA ARG A 30 4.62 -14.82 6.13
C ARG A 30 3.62 -13.75 6.57
N ARG A 31 3.95 -13.00 7.64
CA ARG A 31 3.12 -11.91 8.15
C ARG A 31 2.90 -10.80 7.11
N LEU A 32 3.95 -10.42 6.37
CA LEU A 32 3.84 -9.45 5.29
C LEU A 32 2.86 -9.93 4.21
N LEU A 33 2.99 -11.18 3.76
CA LEU A 33 2.10 -11.74 2.74
C LEU A 33 0.64 -11.80 3.22
N GLU A 34 0.41 -12.22 4.46
CA GLU A 34 -0.92 -12.21 5.09
C GLU A 34 -1.55 -10.81 5.12
N LEU A 35 -0.77 -9.80 5.54
CA LEU A 35 -1.25 -8.42 5.60
C LEU A 35 -1.57 -7.87 4.21
N ARG A 36 -0.72 -8.14 3.22
CA ARG A 36 -0.97 -7.73 1.83
C ARG A 36 -2.23 -8.35 1.27
N GLU A 37 -2.43 -9.66 1.48
CA GLU A 37 -3.63 -10.35 1.05
C GLU A 37 -4.89 -9.81 1.73
N ARG A 38 -4.81 -9.60 3.04
CA ARG A 38 -5.88 -8.97 3.82
C ARG A 38 -6.26 -7.60 3.26
N ILE A 39 -5.29 -6.74 2.96
CA ILE A 39 -5.54 -5.41 2.39
C ILE A 39 -6.24 -5.51 1.03
N ARG A 40 -5.76 -6.39 0.14
CA ARG A 40 -6.35 -6.58 -1.20
C ARG A 40 -7.81 -7.05 -1.16
N ASN A 41 -8.16 -7.86 -0.18
CA ASN A 41 -9.51 -8.41 -0.05
C ASN A 41 -10.45 -7.45 0.68
N GLU A 42 -10.00 -6.87 1.80
CA GLU A 42 -10.87 -6.00 2.61
C GLU A 42 -11.17 -4.65 1.95
N VAL A 43 -10.26 -4.13 1.10
CA VAL A 43 -10.49 -2.85 0.41
C VAL A 43 -11.73 -2.87 -0.50
N LEU A 44 -12.10 -4.03 -1.06
CA LEU A 44 -13.27 -4.18 -1.92
C LEU A 44 -14.58 -3.88 -1.20
N ALA A 45 -14.64 -4.12 0.12
CA ALA A 45 -15.81 -3.90 0.93
C ALA A 45 -15.92 -2.47 1.48
N LEU A 46 -14.89 -1.63 1.28
CA LEU A 46 -14.89 -0.27 1.81
C LEU A 46 -15.64 0.70 0.88
N PRO A 47 -16.35 1.69 1.44
CA PRO A 47 -16.80 2.86 0.68
C PRO A 47 -15.64 3.61 0.01
N LEU A 48 -15.89 4.21 -1.15
CA LEU A 48 -14.88 4.93 -1.94
C LEU A 48 -14.11 6.00 -1.13
N SER A 49 -14.78 6.69 -0.20
CA SER A 49 -14.13 7.68 0.67
C SER A 49 -13.05 7.06 1.56
N GLN A 50 -13.29 5.86 2.10
CA GLN A 50 -12.33 5.11 2.91
C GLN A 50 -11.24 4.48 2.04
N GLN A 51 -11.57 4.01 0.84
CA GLN A 51 -10.55 3.56 -0.13
C GLN A 51 -9.58 4.70 -0.46
N ARG A 52 -10.08 5.90 -0.76
CA ARG A 52 -9.24 7.09 -1.00
C ARG A 52 -8.39 7.48 0.21
N GLN A 53 -8.92 7.31 1.42
CA GLN A 53 -8.16 7.56 2.65
C GLN A 53 -7.04 6.53 2.85
N LEU A 54 -7.31 5.25 2.57
CA LEU A 54 -6.32 4.19 2.61
C LEU A 54 -5.22 4.42 1.57
N LEU A 55 -5.59 4.76 0.34
CA LEU A 55 -4.64 5.06 -0.74
C LEU A 55 -3.70 6.20 -0.33
N ARG A 56 -4.25 7.30 0.20
CA ARG A 56 -3.44 8.43 0.68
C ARG A 56 -2.45 8.03 1.77
N LEU A 57 -2.88 7.19 2.72
CA LEU A 57 -2.00 6.67 3.77
C LEU A 57 -0.84 5.85 3.19
N MET A 58 -1.14 4.95 2.26
CA MET A 58 -0.13 4.10 1.60
C MET A 58 0.84 4.94 0.76
N GLU A 59 0.35 5.93 0.03
CA GLU A 59 1.18 6.84 -0.75
C GLU A 59 2.08 7.70 0.15
N THR A 60 1.56 8.25 1.25
CA THR A 60 2.37 9.04 2.19
C THR A 60 3.50 8.20 2.77
N ALA A 61 3.19 7.00 3.27
CA ALA A 61 4.22 6.12 3.83
C ALA A 61 5.28 5.75 2.79
N ARG A 62 4.86 5.42 1.56
CA ARG A 62 5.78 5.15 0.46
C ARG A 62 6.64 6.37 0.11
N ARG A 63 6.08 7.58 0.14
CA ARG A 63 6.79 8.84 -0.18
C ARG A 63 7.86 9.18 0.85
N GLU A 64 7.58 8.93 2.13
CA GLU A 64 8.56 9.10 3.21
C GLU A 64 9.76 8.18 3.00
N ARG A 65 9.50 6.96 2.51
CA ARG A 65 10.53 5.96 2.21
C ARG A 65 11.28 6.21 0.89
N LEU A 66 10.57 6.63 -0.15
CA LEU A 66 11.06 6.85 -1.51
C LEU A 66 10.63 8.24 -1.99
N PRO A 67 11.41 9.29 -1.67
CA PRO A 67 11.13 10.62 -2.18
C PRO A 67 11.30 10.64 -3.70
N GLY A 68 10.19 10.79 -4.42
CA GLY A 68 10.14 10.86 -5.88
C GLY A 68 9.26 12.03 -6.34
N PRO A 69 9.17 12.26 -7.67
CA PRO A 69 8.33 13.31 -8.24
C PRO A 69 6.89 13.19 -7.70
N ARG A 70 6.32 14.32 -7.29
CA ARG A 70 4.92 14.38 -6.88
C ARG A 70 4.06 14.20 -8.12
N ASP A 71 3.60 12.98 -8.38
CA ASP A 71 2.39 12.86 -9.19
C ASP A 71 1.29 13.56 -8.38
N PRO A 72 0.65 14.62 -8.93
CA PRO A 72 -0.50 15.21 -8.27
C PRO A 72 -1.47 14.07 -8.04
N LEU A 73 -2.01 13.97 -6.81
CA LEU A 73 -3.06 13.03 -6.47
C LEU A 73 -4.14 13.16 -7.54
N ARG A 74 -4.08 12.31 -8.57
CA ARG A 74 -5.06 12.34 -9.66
C ARG A 74 -6.40 12.18 -8.98
N GLU A 75 -7.41 12.90 -9.45
CA GLU A 75 -8.78 12.58 -9.09
C GLU A 75 -9.11 11.23 -9.73
N LEU A 76 -8.66 10.16 -9.09
CA LEU A 76 -8.83 8.81 -9.56
C LEU A 76 -10.32 8.47 -9.49
N ALA A 77 -10.82 7.92 -10.60
CA ALA A 77 -12.12 7.29 -10.61
C ALA A 77 -12.14 6.09 -9.64
N ALA A 78 -13.33 5.65 -9.22
CA ALA A 78 -13.46 4.61 -8.20
C ALA A 78 -12.68 3.31 -8.55
N GLY A 79 -12.76 2.86 -9.81
CA GLY A 79 -12.04 1.68 -10.28
C GLY A 79 -10.52 1.86 -10.30
N GLU A 80 -10.04 3.10 -10.50
CA GLU A 80 -8.62 3.42 -10.49
C GLU A 80 -8.04 3.46 -9.08
N VAL A 81 -8.82 3.95 -8.09
CA VAL A 81 -8.44 3.92 -6.67
C VAL A 81 -8.18 2.48 -6.21
N LEU A 82 -9.09 1.56 -6.54
CA LEU A 82 -8.96 0.15 -6.18
C LEU A 82 -7.74 -0.50 -6.84
N ARG A 83 -7.51 -0.22 -8.14
CA ARG A 83 -6.36 -0.73 -8.88
C ARG A 83 -5.05 -0.24 -8.25
N GLU A 84 -4.98 1.03 -7.88
CA GLU A 84 -3.80 1.64 -7.29
C GLU A 84 -3.48 1.05 -5.91
N ILE A 85 -4.50 0.86 -5.07
CA ILE A 85 -4.33 0.20 -3.76
C ILE A 85 -3.79 -1.23 -3.95
N LYS A 86 -4.34 -1.99 -4.90
CA LYS A 86 -3.86 -3.34 -5.19
C LYS A 86 -2.40 -3.34 -5.66
N TRP A 87 -2.03 -2.41 -6.54
CA TRP A 87 -0.65 -2.28 -7.00
C TRP A 87 0.29 -1.90 -5.85
N LEU A 88 -0.03 -0.86 -5.09
CA LEU A 88 0.77 -0.40 -3.94
C LEU A 88 0.92 -1.48 -2.88
N SER A 89 -0.12 -2.29 -2.62
CA SER A 89 -0.07 -3.39 -1.65
C SER A 89 1.08 -4.38 -1.94
N GLY A 90 1.43 -4.59 -3.20
CA GLY A 90 2.54 -5.46 -3.62
C GLY A 90 3.92 -4.88 -3.31
N THR A 91 4.00 -3.59 -3.01
CA THR A 91 5.25 -2.83 -2.81
C THR A 91 5.49 -2.38 -1.37
N LEU A 92 4.52 -2.65 -0.47
CA LEU A 92 4.60 -2.22 0.92
C LEU A 92 5.68 -2.99 1.71
N SER A 93 6.44 -2.30 2.55
CA SER A 93 7.21 -2.92 3.62
C SER A 93 6.27 -3.55 4.67
N LEU A 94 6.83 -4.34 5.61
CA LEU A 94 6.03 -4.89 6.72
C LEU A 94 5.39 -3.79 7.57
N GLU A 95 6.15 -2.77 7.92
CA GLU A 95 5.65 -1.63 8.70
C GLU A 95 4.54 -0.87 7.98
N GLU A 96 4.69 -0.63 6.67
CA GLU A 96 3.69 0.04 5.84
C GLU A 96 2.41 -0.81 5.74
N ALA A 97 2.55 -2.14 5.58
CA ALA A 97 1.43 -3.07 5.55
C ALA A 97 0.68 -3.13 6.90
N GLU A 98 1.40 -3.09 8.01
CA GLU A 98 0.79 -3.02 9.33
C GLU A 98 0.05 -1.68 9.55
N ALA A 99 0.61 -0.56 9.12
CA ALA A 99 -0.04 0.74 9.22
C ALA A 99 -1.34 0.79 8.41
N ALA A 100 -1.31 0.24 7.19
CA ALA A 100 -2.50 0.10 6.33
C ALA A 100 -3.56 -0.82 6.97
N ALA A 101 -3.15 -1.96 7.53
CA ALA A 101 -4.06 -2.86 8.23
C ALA A 101 -4.70 -2.20 9.48
N ARG A 102 -3.94 -1.45 10.27
CA ARG A 102 -4.48 -0.66 11.39
C ARG A 102 -5.51 0.37 10.92
N ALA A 103 -5.32 0.97 9.75
CA ALA A 103 -6.30 1.89 9.17
C ALA A 103 -7.60 1.17 8.77
N LEU A 104 -7.50 -0.01 8.16
CA LEU A 104 -8.64 -0.88 7.87
C LEU A 104 -9.44 -1.21 9.13
N ASP A 105 -8.75 -1.59 10.22
CA ASP A 105 -9.38 -1.88 11.51
C ASP A 105 -10.15 -0.67 12.05
N ARG A 106 -9.58 0.54 11.95
CA ARG A 106 -10.28 1.78 12.35
C ARG A 106 -11.53 2.03 11.50
N PHE A 107 -11.45 1.84 10.19
CA PHE A 107 -12.59 2.02 9.30
C PHE A 107 -13.75 1.08 9.63
N ARG A 108 -13.44 -0.16 10.03
CA ARG A 108 -14.43 -1.15 10.48
C ARG A 108 -15.04 -0.84 11.85
N GLN A 109 -14.34 -0.10 12.71
CA GLN A 109 -14.83 0.25 14.05
C GLN A 109 -15.71 1.51 14.06
N LEU A 110 -15.56 2.41 13.08
CA LEU A 110 -16.36 3.64 12.98
C LEU A 110 -17.89 3.46 12.89
N PRO A 111 -18.47 2.41 12.30
CA PRO A 111 -19.93 2.23 12.25
C PRO A 111 -20.58 1.97 13.61
N ARG A 112 -19.82 1.45 14.61
CA ARG A 112 -20.41 1.02 15.90
C ARG A 112 -20.54 2.14 16.93
N ARG A 113 -19.74 3.21 16.85
CA ARG A 113 -19.78 4.27 17.87
C ARG A 113 -20.92 5.26 17.72
N ARG A 114 -21.53 5.41 16.52
CA ARG A 114 -22.71 6.27 16.34
C ARG A 114 -24.03 5.62 16.76
N ALA A 115 -24.08 4.30 16.87
CA ALA A 115 -25.29 3.57 17.27
C ALA A 115 -25.46 3.46 18.80
N ALA A 116 -24.42 3.76 19.59
CA ALA A 116 -24.44 3.65 21.05
C ALA A 116 -24.73 4.98 21.79
N ARG A 117 -25.18 6.01 21.06
CA ARG A 117 -25.72 7.27 21.61
C ARG A 117 -27.16 7.46 21.11
N ARG A 118 -28.07 6.60 21.57
CA ARG A 118 -29.51 6.86 21.59
C ARG A 118 -30.05 6.33 22.90
#